data_AF-A0A3A5TCE0-F1
#
_entry.id   AF-A0A3A5TCE0-F1
#
_cell.length_a   1.000
_cell.length_b   1.000
_cell.length_c   1.000
_cell.angle_alpha   90.00
_cell.angle_beta   90.00
_cell.angle_gamma   90.00
#
_symmetry.space_group_name_H-M   'P 1'
#
loop_
_entity.id
_entity.type
_entity.pdbx_description
1 polymer ?
#
loop_
_entity_poly.entity_id
_entity_poly.type
_entity_poly.pdbx_seq_one_letter_code
_entity_poly.pdbx_strand_id
1 'polypeptide(L)' 'MKYLILLFTFIFCTSCGGRSGTDAWKDAKSHMLPSDELVCTQAGGSIIVKNGNKRYRIYADGERREVVIRYK' A
#
# COMPACT_ATOMS: atom_id res chain seq x y z
N MET A 1 -28.41 2.70 39.88
CA MET A 1 -27.26 3.44 39.32
C MET A 1 -26.25 2.38 38.88
N LYS A 2 -26.26 1.80 37.65
CA LYS A 2 -26.14 2.48 36.35
C LYS A 2 -24.97 3.45 36.50
N TYR A 3 -23.72 3.20 36.14
CA TYR A 3 -23.15 2.60 34.93
C TYR A 3 -21.68 2.19 35.25
N LEU A 4 -21.33 0.91 35.17
CA LEU A 4 -19.93 0.44 35.26
C LEU A 4 -19.60 -0.39 34.01
N ILE A 5 -19.85 0.20 32.84
CA ILE A 5 -19.43 -0.31 31.53
C ILE A 5 -18.80 0.88 30.81
N LEU A 6 -17.55 1.16 31.13
CA LEU A 6 -16.74 2.17 30.45
C LEU A 6 -15.30 1.66 30.30
N LEU A 7 -15.17 0.37 29.94
CA LEU A 7 -13.88 -0.29 29.73
C LEU A 7 -13.85 -1.12 28.44
N PHE A 8 -14.71 -0.79 27.47
CA PHE A 8 -14.90 -1.62 26.28
C PHE A 8 -15.15 -0.85 24.98
N THR A 9 -14.58 0.34 24.80
CA THR A 9 -14.64 1.07 23.50
C THR A 9 -13.43 1.98 23.27
N PHE A 10 -12.21 1.51 23.53
CA PHE A 10 -11.02 2.03 22.84
C PHE A 10 -10.61 1.07 21.70
N ILE A 11 -11.64 0.59 20.98
CA ILE A 11 -11.52 0.09 19.62
C ILE A 11 -11.78 1.31 18.73
N PHE A 12 -10.74 2.08 18.43
CA PHE A 12 -10.73 2.95 17.25
C PHE A 12 -9.28 3.14 16.82
N CYS A 13 -8.82 2.19 15.99
CA CYS A 13 -8.01 2.43 14.80
C CYS A 13 -7.11 3.68 14.78
N THR A 14 -6.30 3.91 15.82
CA THR A 14 -5.19 4.86 15.79
C THR A 14 -4.04 4.25 15.02
N SER A 15 -4.25 4.05 13.72
CA SER A 15 -3.17 4.02 12.75
C SER A 15 -3.69 4.35 11.34
N CYS A 16 -4.59 5.34 11.24
CA CYS A 16 -4.56 6.23 10.07
C CYS A 16 -3.37 7.19 10.23
N GLY A 17 -2.16 6.63 10.31
CA GLY A 17 -0.94 7.37 10.05
C GLY A 17 -1.02 7.76 8.59
N GLY A 18 -1.46 8.98 8.32
CA GLY A 18 -1.42 9.58 6.99
C GLY A 18 0.04 9.67 6.56
N ARG A 19 0.56 8.55 6.05
CA ARG A 19 1.89 8.46 5.47
C ARG A 19 1.90 9.45 4.33
N SER A 20 2.79 10.44 4.43
CA SER A 20 3.05 11.38 3.34
C SER A 20 3.27 10.57 2.07
N GLY A 21 2.76 11.02 0.92
CA GLY A 21 2.85 10.25 -0.34
C GLY A 21 4.28 9.80 -0.69
N THR A 22 5.28 10.55 -0.21
CA THR A 22 6.71 10.23 -0.29
C THR A 22 7.11 8.99 0.51
N ASP A 23 6.53 8.77 1.69
CA ASP A 23 6.82 7.61 2.54
C ASP A 23 6.14 6.37 1.99
N ALA A 24 4.92 6.51 1.47
CA ALA A 24 4.20 5.40 0.85
C ALA A 24 4.96 4.81 -0.36
N TRP A 25 5.66 5.62 -1.16
CA TRP A 25 6.51 5.13 -2.25
C TRP A 25 7.72 4.35 -1.75
N LYS A 26 8.34 4.78 -0.65
CA LYS A 26 9.48 4.07 -0.05
C LYS A 26 9.04 2.72 0.50
N ASP A 27 7.90 2.69 1.18
CA ASP A 27 7.31 1.45 1.70
C ASP A 27 6.98 0.48 0.56
N ALA A 28 6.27 0.94 -0.48
CA ALA A 28 5.96 0.11 -1.65
C ALA A 28 7.23 -0.39 -2.36
N LYS A 29 8.29 0.43 -2.43
CA LYS A 29 9.59 0.04 -2.97
C LYS A 29 10.31 -1.01 -2.13
N SER A 30 10.13 -1.00 -0.81
CA SER A 30 10.72 -2.01 0.08
C SER A 30 10.16 -3.42 -0.14
N HIS A 31 8.96 -3.52 -0.74
CA HIS A 31 8.30 -4.78 -1.08
C HIS A 31 8.62 -5.29 -2.50
N MET A 32 9.54 -4.63 -3.22
CA MET A 32 10.00 -5.11 -4.52
C MET A 32 10.78 -6.43 -4.37
N LEU A 33 10.53 -7.35 -5.30
CA LEU A 33 11.35 -8.54 -5.46
C LEU A 33 12.69 -8.17 -6.14
N PRO A 34 13.77 -8.94 -5.92
CA PRO A 34 15.04 -8.71 -6.61
C PRO A 34 14.95 -8.75 -8.15
N SER A 35 13.94 -9.43 -8.70
CA SER A 35 13.66 -9.51 -10.14
C SER A 35 12.68 -8.45 -10.64
N ASP A 36 12.22 -7.54 -9.78
CA ASP A 36 11.33 -6.45 -10.18
C ASP A 36 12.12 -5.26 -10.74
N GLU A 37 11.67 -4.76 -11.88
CA GLU A 37 12.14 -3.50 -12.46
C GLU A 37 11.09 -2.40 -12.23
N LEU A 38 11.48 -1.30 -11.59
CA LEU A 38 10.57 -0.16 -11.38
C LEU A 38 10.20 0.49 -12.72
N VAL A 39 8.90 0.57 -13.01
CA VAL A 39 8.37 1.20 -14.24
C VAL A 39 7.93 2.64 -13.96
N CYS A 40 7.09 2.84 -12.95
CA CYS A 40 6.64 4.18 -12.56
C CYS A 40 6.09 4.21 -11.13
N THR A 41 6.04 5.41 -10.55
CA THR A 41 5.33 5.69 -9.29
C THR A 41 3.93 6.22 -9.61
N GLN A 42 2.96 5.96 -8.74
CA GLN A 42 1.58 6.45 -8.90
C GLN A 42 1.21 7.42 -7.78
N ALA A 43 0.34 8.38 -8.12
CA ALA A 43 -0.33 9.20 -7.12
C ALA A 43 -1.11 8.29 -6.15
N GLY A 44 -0.90 8.46 -4.85
CA GLY A 44 -1.47 7.59 -3.82
C GLY A 44 -0.53 6.54 -3.23
N GLY A 45 0.77 6.56 -3.59
CA GLY A 45 1.76 5.81 -2.85
C GLY A 45 2.17 4.45 -3.44
N SER A 46 1.45 3.94 -4.44
CA SER A 46 1.80 2.67 -5.09
C SER A 46 2.84 2.83 -6.20
N ILE A 47 3.54 1.76 -6.52
CA ILE A 47 4.48 1.68 -7.66
C ILE A 47 4.04 0.62 -8.66
N ILE A 48 4.35 0.82 -9.93
CA ILE A 48 4.24 -0.21 -10.97
C ILE A 48 5.62 -0.77 -11.24
N VAL A 49 5.74 -2.09 -11.17
CA VAL A 49 6.95 -2.83 -11.50
C VAL A 49 6.69 -3.82 -12.63
N LYS A 50 7.75 -4.17 -13.35
CA LYS A 50 7.77 -5.25 -14.33
C LYS A 50 8.52 -6.43 -13.75
N ASN A 51 7.95 -7.62 -13.88
CA ASN A 51 8.60 -8.87 -13.52
C ASN A 51 8.36 -9.87 -14.65
N GLY A 52 9.41 -10.17 -15.42
CA GLY A 52 9.30 -10.90 -16.68
C GLY A 52 8.37 -10.19 -17.68
N ASN A 53 7.37 -10.91 -18.19
CA ASN A 53 6.40 -10.39 -19.16
C ASN A 53 5.16 -9.72 -18.52
N LYS A 54 5.10 -9.68 -17.19
CA LYS A 54 3.95 -9.16 -16.45
C LYS A 54 4.29 -7.85 -15.76
N ARG A 55 3.25 -7.06 -15.50
CA ARG A 55 3.33 -5.84 -14.72
C ARG A 55 2.51 -5.99 -13.46
N TYR A 56 3.02 -5.45 -12.36
CA TYR A 56 2.39 -5.52 -11.05
C TYR A 56 2.35 -4.14 -10.43
N ARG A 57 1.27 -3.83 -9.73
CA ARG A 57 1.17 -2.71 -8.80
C ARG A 57 1.50 -3.23 -7.41
N ILE A 58 2.43 -2.55 -6.75
CA ILE A 58 2.78 -2.79 -5.35
C ILE A 58 2.31 -1.59 -4.54
N TYR A 59 1.59 -1.87 -3.46
CA TYR A 59 1.07 -0.87 -2.52
C TYR A 59 1.98 -0.74 -1.30
N ALA A 60 1.79 0.31 -0.50
CA ALA A 60 2.62 0.59 0.67
C ALA A 60 2.41 -0.41 1.83
N ASP A 61 1.34 -1.19 1.79
CA ASP A 61 1.05 -2.31 2.71
C ASP A 61 1.66 -3.64 2.24
N GLY A 62 2.35 -3.63 1.10
CA GLY A 62 2.94 -4.82 0.48
C GLY A 62 1.97 -5.62 -0.38
N GLU A 63 0.72 -5.18 -0.55
CA GLU A 63 -0.20 -5.83 -1.47
C GLU A 63 0.35 -5.75 -2.91
N ARG A 64 0.29 -6.87 -3.63
CA ARG A 64 0.75 -6.98 -5.02
C ARG A 64 -0.41 -7.42 -5.92
N ARG A 65 -0.69 -6.63 -6.97
CA ARG A 65 -1.74 -6.94 -7.96
C ARG A 65 -1.20 -6.88 -9.37
N GLU A 66 -1.51 -7.89 -10.18
CA GLU A 66 -1.18 -7.86 -11.62
C GLU A 66 -1.99 -6.77 -12.32
N VAL A 67 -1.35 -6.01 -13.21
CA VAL A 67 -1.98 -4.89 -13.93
C VAL A 67 -1.89 -5.12 -15.43
N VAL A 68 -3.04 -5.11 -16.09
CA VAL A 68 -3.13 -5.14 -17.56
C VAL A 68 -3.25 -3.70 -18.05
N ILE A 69 -2.25 -3.22 -18.76
CA ILE A 69 -2.33 -1.92 -19.45
C ILE A 69 -3.18 -2.14 -20.70
N ARG A 70 -4.41 -1.60 -20.68
CA ARG A 70 -5.28 -1.56 -21.87
C ARG A 70 -5.05 -0.23 -22.58
N TYR A 71 -4.64 -0.29 -23.85
CA TYR A 71 -4.65 0.87 -24.74
C TYR A 71 -6.10 1.08 -25.20
N LYS A 72 -6.57 2.34 -25.14
CA LYS A 72 -7.83 2.74 -25.76
C LYS A 72 -7.58 3.17 -27.19
#